data_AF-A0A356C0T5-F1
#
_entry.id   AF-A0A356C0T5-F1
#
_cell.length_a   1.000
_cell.length_b   1.000
_cell.length_c   1.000
_cell.angle_alpha   90.00
_cell.angle_beta   90.00
_cell.angle_gamma   90.00
#
_symmetry.space_group_name_H-M   'P 1'
#
loop_
_entity.id
_entity.type
_entity.pdbx_description
1 polymer ?
#
loop_
_entity_poly.entity_id
_entity_poly.type
_entity_poly.pdbx_seq_one_letter_code
_entity_poly.pdbx_strand_id
1 'polypeptide(L)'
;MYQNQYSQQQRMSQPPAVLSTKDNAYLTDALSWELLAVKKAHSFASQCSDQQVKHQLEQLCQLHQQHYHTLLNHLSNNQQDYENQTYPHFHN
;
A
#
# COMPACT_ATOMS: atom_id res chain seq x y z
N MET A 1 -55.14 -4.72 6.46
CA MET A 1 -53.96 -5.52 6.11
C MET A 1 -52.92 -4.56 5.54
N TYR A 2 -51.92 -4.16 6.33
CA TYR A 2 -50.92 -3.19 5.90
C TYR A 2 -49.69 -3.93 5.36
N GLN A 3 -49.39 -3.66 4.10
CA GLN A 3 -48.33 -4.29 3.31
C GLN A 3 -46.98 -3.63 3.63
N ASN A 4 -46.03 -4.43 4.08
CA ASN A 4 -44.71 -4.02 4.50
C ASN A 4 -43.81 -3.81 3.27
N GLN A 5 -43.46 -2.56 2.94
CA GLN A 5 -42.47 -2.25 1.90
C GLN A 5 -41.06 -2.45 2.45
N TYR A 6 -40.45 -3.59 2.12
CA TYR A 6 -39.02 -3.79 2.29
C TYR A 6 -38.28 -2.91 1.27
N SER A 7 -37.65 -1.85 1.77
CA SER A 7 -36.66 -1.04 1.07
C SER A 7 -35.52 -1.92 0.56
N GLN A 8 -35.37 -1.99 -0.77
CA GLN A 8 -34.23 -2.63 -1.42
C GLN A 8 -32.94 -1.94 -0.98
N GLN A 9 -32.19 -2.61 -0.11
CA GLN A 9 -30.79 -2.28 0.15
C GLN A 9 -30.01 -2.52 -1.14
N GLN A 10 -29.62 -1.44 -1.81
CA GLN A 10 -28.59 -1.46 -2.83
C GLN A 10 -27.35 -2.12 -2.23
N ARG A 11 -27.12 -3.39 -2.58
CA ARG A 11 -25.87 -4.06 -2.27
C ARG A 11 -24.78 -3.33 -3.06
N MET A 12 -23.89 -2.62 -2.36
CA MET A 12 -22.66 -2.10 -2.96
C MET A 12 -21.87 -3.29 -3.52
N SER A 13 -21.82 -3.39 -4.85
CA SER A 13 -21.15 -4.49 -5.56
C SER A 13 -19.63 -4.36 -5.58
N GLN A 14 -19.09 -3.21 -5.20
CA GLN A 14 -17.65 -2.95 -5.18
C GLN A 14 -17.30 -2.17 -3.91
N PRO A 15 -16.30 -2.63 -3.12
CA PRO A 15 -15.84 -1.90 -1.97
C PRO A 15 -15.28 -0.54 -2.42
N PRO A 16 -15.48 0.53 -1.63
CA PRO A 16 -14.88 1.84 -1.91
C PRO A 16 -13.37 1.71 -2.05
N ALA A 17 -12.78 2.40 -3.03
CA ALA A 17 -11.33 2.40 -3.27
C ALA A 17 -10.56 3.24 -2.24
N VAL A 18 -11.08 3.36 -1.02
CA VAL A 18 -10.54 4.21 0.05
C VAL A 18 -9.75 3.33 1.01
N LEU A 19 -8.45 3.60 1.15
CA LEU A 19 -7.62 2.97 2.18
C LEU A 19 -8.19 3.31 3.57
N SER A 20 -8.47 2.28 4.36
CA SER A 20 -8.83 2.45 5.77
C SER A 20 -7.62 2.93 6.58
N THR A 21 -7.85 3.49 7.76
CA THR A 21 -6.80 3.75 8.75
C THR A 21 -5.98 2.50 9.05
N LYS A 22 -6.61 1.31 9.02
CA LYS A 22 -5.92 0.03 9.19
C LYS A 22 -4.97 -0.27 8.03
N ASP A 23 -5.39 -0.02 6.80
CA ASP A 23 -4.55 -0.26 5.63
C ASP A 23 -3.34 0.69 5.63
N ASN A 24 -3.54 1.95 6.03
CA ASN A 24 -2.44 2.91 6.21
C ASN A 24 -1.44 2.45 7.29
N ALA A 25 -1.91 1.90 8.40
CA ALA A 25 -1.04 1.34 9.44
C ALA A 25 -0.22 0.15 8.90
N TYR A 26 -0.86 -0.80 8.22
CA TYR A 26 -0.16 -1.94 7.62
C TYR A 26 0.86 -1.53 6.55
N LEU A 27 0.53 -0.54 5.72
CA LEU A 27 1.45 0.00 4.71
C LEU A 27 2.64 0.72 5.35
N THR A 28 2.42 1.45 6.44
CA THR A 28 3.49 2.12 7.20
C THR A 28 4.43 1.10 7.84
N ASP A 29 3.89 0.02 8.40
CA ASP A 29 4.69 -1.08 8.94
C ASP A 29 5.49 -1.76 7.84
N ALA A 30 4.88 -2.04 6.69
CA ALA A 30 5.55 -2.63 5.53
C ALA A 30 6.70 -1.75 5.03
N LEU A 31 6.48 -0.44 4.89
CA LEU A 31 7.53 0.52 4.52
C LEU A 31 8.69 0.52 5.53
N SER A 32 8.38 0.41 6.82
CA SER A 32 9.39 0.35 7.88
C SER A 32 10.22 -0.94 7.80
N TRP A 33 9.58 -2.07 7.46
CA TRP A 33 10.27 -3.35 7.25
C TRP A 33 11.16 -3.33 6.01
N GLU A 34 10.70 -2.79 4.88
CA GLU A 34 11.52 -2.65 3.66
C GLU A 34 12.76 -1.78 3.91
N LEU A 35 12.59 -0.63 4.58
CA LEU A 35 13.72 0.25 4.90
C LEU A 35 14.73 -0.42 5.84
N LEU A 36 14.24 -1.18 6.83
CA LEU A 36 15.10 -1.94 7.74
C LEU A 36 15.87 -3.03 7.00
N ALA A 37 15.22 -3.74 6.08
CA ALA A 37 15.83 -4.78 5.26
C ALA A 37 16.96 -4.21 4.39
N VAL A 38 16.72 -3.08 3.70
CA VAL A 38 17.75 -2.35 2.92
C VAL A 38 18.97 -2.02 3.78
N LYS A 39 18.75 -1.41 4.96
CA LYS A 39 19.85 -1.02 5.86
C LYS A 39 20.67 -2.21 6.33
N LYS A 40 20.01 -3.32 6.70
CA LYS A 40 20.68 -4.55 7.13
C LYS A 40 21.44 -5.21 5.98
N ALA A 41 20.81 -5.36 4.82
CA ALA A 41 21.45 -5.95 3.64
C ALA A 41 22.70 -5.16 3.23
N HIS A 42 22.61 -3.83 3.19
CA HIS A 42 23.75 -2.96 2.90
C HIS A 42 24.86 -3.07 3.96
N SER A 43 24.49 -3.07 5.25
CA SER A 43 25.46 -3.24 6.33
C SER A 43 26.16 -4.59 6.26
N PHE A 44 25.45 -5.68 5.95
CA PHE A 44 26.08 -6.99 5.78
C PHE A 44 26.94 -7.05 4.51
N ALA A 45 26.50 -6.45 3.40
CA ALA A 45 27.31 -6.39 2.17
C ALA A 45 28.66 -5.70 2.40
N SER A 46 28.71 -4.69 3.28
CA SER A 46 29.96 -4.01 3.66
C SER A 46 30.88 -4.82 4.58
N GLN A 47 30.33 -5.79 5.31
CA GLN A 47 31.07 -6.61 6.28
C GLN A 47 31.50 -7.97 5.72
N CYS A 48 30.93 -8.39 4.58
CA CYS A 48 31.27 -9.65 3.93
C CYS A 48 32.52 -9.50 3.04
N SER A 49 33.47 -10.41 3.22
CA SER A 49 34.66 -10.53 2.35
C SER A 49 34.39 -11.34 1.08
N ASP A 50 33.35 -12.18 1.10
CA ASP A 50 32.96 -13.02 -0.03
C ASP A 50 32.23 -12.20 -1.11
N GLN A 51 32.77 -12.20 -2.32
CA GLN A 51 32.20 -11.44 -3.44
C GLN A 51 30.83 -11.95 -3.90
N GLN A 52 30.58 -13.26 -3.86
CA GLN A 52 29.29 -13.82 -4.27
C GLN A 52 28.20 -13.43 -3.27
N VAL A 53 28.50 -13.54 -1.97
CA VAL A 53 27.57 -13.13 -0.90
C VAL A 53 27.30 -11.63 -0.97
N LYS A 54 28.35 -10.82 -1.17
CA LYS A 54 28.20 -9.38 -1.33
C LYS A 54 27.30 -9.02 -2.51
N HIS A 55 27.50 -9.66 -3.67
CA HIS A 55 26.67 -9.42 -4.85
C HIS A 55 25.20 -9.75 -4.57
N GLN A 56 24.91 -10.88 -3.92
CA GLN A 56 23.53 -11.23 -3.58
C GLN A 56 22.90 -10.28 -2.57
N LEU A 57 23.66 -9.78 -1.59
CA LEU A 57 23.19 -8.77 -0.65
C LEU A 57 22.91 -7.42 -1.34
N GLU A 58 23.72 -7.04 -2.33
CA GLU A 58 23.48 -5.84 -3.15
C GLU A 58 22.21 -6.01 -4.02
N GLN A 59 22.01 -7.17 -4.63
CA GLN A 59 20.76 -7.49 -5.36
C GLN A 59 19.54 -7.43 -4.44
N LEU A 60 19.65 -8.00 -3.23
CA LEU A 60 18.58 -7.95 -2.23
C LEU A 60 18.28 -6.51 -1.78
N CYS A 61 19.33 -5.70 -1.61
CA CYS A 61 19.20 -4.27 -1.29
C CYS A 61 18.42 -3.52 -2.38
N GLN A 62 18.76 -3.76 -3.66
CA GLN A 62 18.06 -3.16 -4.80
C GLN A 62 16.59 -3.59 -4.85
N LEU A 63 16.31 -4.87 -4.62
CA LEU A 63 14.94 -5.41 -4.59
C LEU A 63 14.08 -4.73 -3.52
N HIS A 64 14.58 -4.65 -2.28
CA HIS A 64 13.84 -4.00 -1.19
C HIS A 64 13.64 -2.48 -1.43
N GLN A 65 14.60 -1.80 -2.06
CA GLN A 65 14.42 -0.41 -2.49
C GLN A 65 13.29 -0.26 -3.53
N GLN A 66 13.21 -1.19 -4.49
CA GLN A 66 12.14 -1.20 -5.50
C GLN A 66 10.77 -1.48 -4.86
N HIS A 67 10.70 -2.41 -3.90
CA HIS A 67 9.46 -2.67 -3.15
C HIS A 67 9.01 -1.45 -2.36
N TYR A 68 9.92 -0.79 -1.66
CA TYR A 68 9.63 0.45 -0.93
C TYR A 68 9.05 1.54 -1.86
N HIS A 69 9.66 1.73 -3.03
CA HIS A 69 9.18 2.72 -4.00
C HIS A 69 7.80 2.34 -4.57
N THR A 70 7.56 1.05 -4.81
CA THR A 70 6.26 0.54 -5.26
C THR A 70 5.17 0.83 -4.23
N LEU A 71 5.43 0.52 -2.94
CA LEU A 71 4.49 0.80 -1.85
C LEU A 71 4.18 2.30 -1.71
N LEU A 72 5.19 3.16 -1.85
CA LEU A 72 5.02 4.62 -1.86
C LEU A 72 4.13 5.11 -3.00
N ASN A 73 4.29 4.56 -4.20
CA ASN A 73 3.47 4.91 -5.35
C ASN A 73 2.01 4.50 -5.14
N HIS A 74 1.76 3.33 -4.52
CA HIS A 74 0.40 2.90 -4.18
C HIS A 74 -0.27 3.81 -3.14
N LEU A 75 0.48 4.27 -2.13
CA LEU A 75 0.00 5.25 -1.14
C LEU A 75 -0.38 6.58 -1.80
N SER A 76 0.48 7.07 -2.69
CA SER A 76 0.28 8.36 -3.36
C SER A 76 -0.91 8.33 -4.32
N ASN A 77 -1.07 7.26 -5.10
CA ASN A 77 -2.16 7.13 -6.07
C ASN A 77 -3.53 6.99 -5.37
N ASN A 78 -3.59 6.31 -4.22
CA ASN A 78 -4.86 6.16 -3.51
C ASN A 78 -5.37 7.48 -2.90
N GLN A 79 -4.48 8.42 -2.56
CA GLN A 79 -4.88 9.77 -2.16
C GLN A 79 -5.60 10.54 -3.29
N GLN A 80 -5.20 10.31 -4.55
CA GLN A 80 -5.81 10.99 -5.71
C GLN A 80 -7.20 10.45 -6.06
N ASP A 81 -7.43 9.14 -5.88
CA ASP A 81 -8.75 8.52 -6.13
C ASP A 81 -9.81 8.97 -5.11
N TYR A 82 -9.42 9.34 -3.90
CA TYR A 82 -10.34 9.86 -2.88
C TYR A 82 -10.94 11.23 -3.28
N GLU A 83 -10.17 12.10 -3.95
CA GLU A 83 -10.68 13.41 -4.41
C GLU A 83 -11.72 13.27 -5.53
N ASN A 84 -11.62 12.26 -6.40
CA ASN A 84 -12.54 12.07 -7.54
C ASN A 84 -13.92 11.48 -7.17
N GLN A 85 -14.10 10.92 -5.97
CA GLN A 85 -15.38 10.31 -5.55
C GLN A 85 -16.30 11.24 -4.74
N THR A 86 -15.91 12.50 -4.56
CA THR A 86 -16.62 13.44 -3.69
C THR A 86 -17.70 14.23 -4.47
N TYR A 87 -18.92 13.69 -4.44
CA TYR A 87 -20.26 14.23 -4.82
C TYR A 87 -20.75 14.16 -6.28
N PRO A 88 -21.87 13.45 -6.56
CA PRO A 88 -22.82 13.90 -7.56
C PRO A 88 -23.49 15.19 -7.05
N HIS A 89 -23.25 16.31 -7.73
CA HIS A 89 -23.95 17.56 -7.49
C HIS A 89 -25.43 17.36 -7.85
N PHE A 90 -26.30 17.30 -6.84
CA PHE A 90 -27.74 17.33 -7.02
C PHE A 90 -28.12 18.71 -7.59
N HIS A 91 -28.27 18.79 -8.90
CA HIS A 91 -28.91 19.94 -9.54
C HIS A 91 -30.42 19.83 -9.31
N ASN A 92 -30.98 20.92 -8.77
CA ASN A 92 -32.39 21.13 -8.44
C ASN A 92 -33.24 21.36 -9.70
#